data_AF-A0A954HHD4-F1
#
_entry.id   AF-A0A954HHD4-F1
#
_cell.length_a   1.000
_cell.length_b   1.000
_cell.length_c   1.000
_cell.angle_alpha   90.00
_cell.angle_beta   90.00
_cell.angle_gamma   90.00
#
_symmetry.space_group_name_H-M   'P 1'
#
loop_
_entity.id
_entity.type
_entity.pdbx_description
1 polymer ?
#
loop_
_entity_poly.entity_id
_entity_poly.type
_entity_poly.pdbx_seq_one_letter_code
_entity_poly.pdbx_strand_id
1 'polypeptide(L)'
;VKEADVVAWQRQASLMTAVPEMRGHDVQVLVALDIHSPSQLAGYSPESLFAIVGPFVETNEGQRLLRSSKVPDLEEVTDWIRYAHQSRSLKAA
;
A
#
# COMPACT_ATOMS: atom_id res chain seq x y z
N VAL A 1 -22.34 -0.99 -6.39
CA VAL A 1 -21.02 -0.32 -6.32
C VAL A 1 -21.28 1.14 -6.00
N LYS A 2 -20.74 1.65 -4.90
CA LYS A 2 -20.81 3.06 -4.52
C LYS A 2 -19.66 3.83 -5.20
N GLU A 3 -19.80 5.15 -5.35
CA GLU A 3 -18.73 6.00 -5.91
C GLU A 3 -17.40 5.85 -5.15
N ALA A 4 -17.47 5.77 -3.82
CA ALA A 4 -16.31 5.52 -2.97
C ALA A 4 -15.57 4.21 -3.30
N ASP A 5 -16.31 3.16 -3.70
CA ASP A 5 -15.70 1.88 -4.10
C ASP A 5 -14.88 2.05 -5.39
N VAL A 6 -15.40 2.82 -6.36
CA VAL A 6 -14.73 3.08 -7.64
C VAL A 6 -13.45 3.89 -7.40
N VAL A 7 -13.51 4.93 -6.55
CA VAL A 7 -12.32 5.73 -6.20
C VAL A 7 -11.25 4.88 -5.53
N ALA A 8 -11.63 4.00 -4.60
CA ALA A 8 -10.70 3.07 -3.97
C ALA A 8 -10.02 2.15 -4.99
N TRP A 9 -10.78 1.58 -5.94
CA TRP A 9 -10.23 0.73 -7.00
C TRP A 9 -9.29 1.49 -7.94
N GLN A 10 -9.61 2.73 -8.28
CA GLN A 10 -8.73 3.59 -9.08
C GLN A 10 -7.41 3.86 -8.37
N ARG A 11 -7.44 4.16 -7.06
CA ARG A 11 -6.23 4.34 -6.23
C ARG A 11 -5.39 3.07 -6.18
N GLN A 12 -6.04 1.92 -5.96
CA GLN A 12 -5.36 0.62 -5.93
C GLN A 12 -4.68 0.30 -7.27
N ALA A 13 -5.41 0.43 -8.38
CA ALA A 13 -4.87 0.18 -9.71
C ALA A 13 -3.70 1.14 -10.05
N SER A 14 -3.82 2.41 -9.67
CA SER A 14 -2.76 3.40 -9.88
C SER A 14 -1.48 3.05 -9.11
N LEU A 15 -1.61 2.63 -7.85
CA LEU A 15 -0.44 2.28 -7.03
C LEU A 15 0.21 0.97 -7.52
N MET A 16 -0.58 -0.06 -7.85
CA MET A 16 -0.07 -1.34 -8.40
C MET A 16 0.69 -1.15 -9.72
N THR A 17 0.24 -0.23 -10.57
CA THR A 17 0.90 0.02 -11.86
C THR A 17 2.14 0.90 -11.73
N ALA A 18 2.23 1.70 -10.67
CA ALA A 18 3.36 2.59 -10.44
C ALA A 18 4.48 1.93 -9.61
N VAL A 19 4.15 1.07 -8.64
CA VAL A 19 5.11 0.43 -7.74
C VAL A 19 5.34 -1.03 -8.17
N PRO A 20 6.54 -1.37 -8.68
CA PRO A 20 6.84 -2.74 -9.11
C PRO A 20 6.84 -3.72 -7.92
N GLU A 21 6.68 -5.01 -8.20
CA GLU A 21 6.72 -6.11 -7.21
C GLU A 21 5.63 -6.08 -6.12
N MET A 22 4.75 -5.06 -6.12
CA MET A 22 3.73 -4.90 -5.09
C MET A 22 2.55 -5.84 -5.30
N ARG A 23 2.09 -6.49 -4.23
CA ARG A 23 0.96 -7.42 -4.28
C ARG A 23 -0.35 -6.69 -4.05
N GLY A 24 -1.45 -7.28 -4.55
CA GLY A 24 -2.77 -6.64 -4.46
C GLY A 24 -3.26 -6.38 -3.03
N HIS A 25 -2.96 -7.27 -2.07
CA HIS A 25 -3.34 -7.06 -0.68
C HIS A 25 -2.50 -5.96 0.00
N ASP A 26 -1.21 -5.85 -0.32
CA ASP A 26 -0.34 -4.78 0.17
C ASP A 26 -0.88 -3.41 -0.25
N VAL A 27 -1.22 -3.27 -1.54
CA VAL A 27 -1.84 -2.04 -2.05
C VAL A 27 -3.18 -1.74 -1.39
N GLN A 28 -4.00 -2.75 -1.14
CA GLN A 28 -5.27 -2.56 -0.45
C GLN A 28 -5.09 -2.04 0.97
N VAL A 29 -4.11 -2.59 1.72
CA VAL A 29 -3.74 -2.12 3.05
C VAL A 29 -3.26 -0.66 3.00
N LEU A 30 -2.36 -0.33 2.07
CA LEU A 30 -1.85 1.03 1.90
C LEU A 30 -2.97 2.03 1.58
N VAL A 31 -3.87 1.69 0.66
CA VAL A 31 -4.99 2.57 0.29
C VAL A 31 -5.99 2.72 1.45
N ALA A 32 -6.20 1.70 2.27
CA ALA A 32 -7.03 1.80 3.47
C ALA A 32 -6.40 2.69 4.57
N LEU A 33 -5.07 2.84 4.56
CA LEU A 33 -4.30 3.73 5.43
C LEU A 33 -4.06 5.13 4.83
N ASP A 34 -4.85 5.51 3.83
CA ASP A 34 -4.73 6.79 3.12
C ASP A 34 -3.38 7.03 2.40
N ILE A 35 -2.67 5.94 2.04
CA ILE A 35 -1.45 5.99 1.23
C ILE A 35 -1.79 5.68 -0.21
N HIS A 36 -1.67 6.69 -1.09
CA HIS A 36 -2.23 6.62 -2.45
C HIS A 36 -1.21 6.86 -3.56
N SER A 37 0.03 7.23 -3.22
CA SER A 37 1.05 7.53 -4.21
C SER A 37 2.39 6.90 -3.83
N PRO A 38 3.23 6.55 -4.84
CA PRO A 38 4.57 6.06 -4.57
C PRO A 38 5.43 7.09 -3.82
N SER A 39 5.27 8.38 -4.11
CA SER A 39 6.02 9.45 -3.42
C SER A 39 5.65 9.57 -1.95
N GLN A 40 4.38 9.39 -1.61
CA GLN A 40 3.94 9.35 -0.21
C GLN A 40 4.54 8.13 0.50
N LEU A 41 4.45 6.94 -0.11
CA LEU A 41 5.01 5.71 0.45
C LEU A 41 6.53 5.81 0.65
N ALA A 42 7.25 6.32 -0.36
CA ALA A 42 8.70 6.54 -0.32
C ALA A 42 9.13 7.59 0.73
N GLY A 43 8.21 8.39 1.26
CA GLY A 43 8.49 9.39 2.30
C GLY A 43 8.50 8.82 3.72
N TYR A 44 8.05 7.58 3.94
CA TYR A 44 8.04 6.95 5.25
C TYR A 44 9.41 6.33 5.60
N SER A 45 9.74 6.28 6.89
CA SER A 45 10.72 5.32 7.39
C SER A 45 10.05 3.95 7.59
N PRO A 46 10.78 2.83 7.49
CA PRO A 46 10.23 1.50 7.74
C PRO A 46 9.49 1.38 9.08
N GLU A 47 10.04 1.93 10.15
CA GLU A 47 9.47 1.86 11.49
C GLU A 47 8.18 2.68 11.59
N SER A 48 8.15 3.86 10.97
CA SER A 48 6.97 4.72 10.96
C SER A 48 5.82 4.11 10.16
N LEU A 49 6.13 3.46 9.03
CA LEU A 49 5.15 2.74 8.23
C LEU A 49 4.65 1.49 8.96
N PHE A 50 5.55 0.73 9.56
CA PHE A 50 5.19 -0.46 10.34
C PHE A 50 4.30 -0.12 11.53
N ALA A 51 4.57 1.00 12.21
CA ALA A 51 3.79 1.46 13.36
C ALA A 51 2.31 1.76 13.04
N ILE A 52 1.99 2.07 11.78
CA ILE A 52 0.60 2.26 11.33
C ILE A 52 0.02 1.01 10.66
N VAL A 53 0.84 0.26 9.91
CA VAL A 53 0.42 -0.96 9.21
C VAL A 53 0.11 -2.08 10.21
N GLY A 54 1.00 -2.33 11.16
CA GLY A 54 0.89 -3.42 12.14
C GLY A 54 -0.44 -3.43 12.89
N PRO A 55 -0.82 -2.33 13.57
CA PRO A 55 -2.11 -2.26 14.26
C PRO A 55 -3.31 -2.38 13.32
N PHE A 56 -3.21 -1.83 12.10
CA PHE A 56 -4.31 -1.88 11.14
C PHE A 56 -4.58 -3.29 10.63
N VAL A 57 -3.54 -4.07 10.30
CA VAL A 57 -3.70 -5.43 9.79
C VAL A 57 -4.28 -6.38 10.85
N GLU A 58 -4.19 -6.07 12.13
CA GLU A 58 -4.85 -6.81 13.21
C GLU A 58 -6.36 -6.51 13.35
N THR A 59 -6.86 -5.43 12.73
CA THR A 59 -8.29 -5.11 12.74
C THR A 59 -9.10 -6.09 11.88
N ASN A 60 -10.42 -6.16 12.11
CA ASN A 60 -11.32 -6.95 11.26
C ASN A 60 -11.27 -6.52 9.78
N GLU A 61 -11.07 -5.23 9.53
CA GLU A 61 -10.93 -4.70 8.17
C GLU A 61 -9.60 -5.15 7.55
N GLY A 62 -8.50 -4.96 8.25
CA GLY A 62 -7.17 -5.40 7.81
C GLY A 62 -7.11 -6.91 7.52
N GLN A 63 -7.64 -7.73 8.43
CA GLN A 63 -7.75 -9.18 8.23
C GLN A 63 -8.63 -9.54 7.02
N ARG A 64 -9.71 -8.80 6.77
CA ARG A 64 -10.54 -8.99 5.57
C ARG A 64 -9.79 -8.67 4.28
N LEU A 65 -8.93 -7.66 4.28
CA LEU A 65 -8.10 -7.30 3.13
C LEU A 65 -6.99 -8.32 2.88
N LEU A 66 -6.29 -8.76 3.95
CA LEU A 66 -5.29 -9.81 3.88
C LEU A 66 -5.89 -11.17 3.49
N ARG A 67 -7.15 -11.41 3.85
CA ARG A 67 -7.84 -12.70 3.71
C ARG A 67 -7.07 -13.80 4.44
N SER A 68 -6.25 -14.55 3.73
CA SER A 68 -5.39 -15.62 4.26
C SER A 68 -3.90 -15.41 3.92
N SER A 69 -3.55 -14.21 3.45
CA SER A 69 -2.15 -13.81 3.23
C SER A 69 -1.41 -13.69 4.55
N LYS A 70 -0.08 -13.77 4.48
CA LYS A 70 0.81 -13.47 5.60
C LYS A 70 0.58 -12.02 6.06
N VAL A 71 0.62 -11.81 7.38
CA VAL A 71 0.64 -10.47 7.96
C VAL A 71 1.99 -9.82 7.64
N PRO A 72 2.01 -8.57 7.13
CA PRO A 72 3.25 -7.88 6.81
C PRO A 72 4.08 -7.63 8.06
N ASP A 73 5.38 -7.90 7.93
CA ASP A 73 6.39 -7.60 8.96
C ASP A 73 7.22 -6.37 8.56
N LEU A 74 8.17 -6.00 9.41
CA LEU A 74 9.04 -4.84 9.18
C LEU A 74 9.85 -4.97 7.88
N GLU A 75 10.24 -6.19 7.51
CA GLU A 75 10.98 -6.45 6.27
C GLU A 75 10.09 -6.20 5.05
N GLU A 76 8.86 -6.71 5.06
CA GLU A 76 7.91 -6.52 3.97
C GLU A 76 7.57 -5.03 3.75
N VAL A 77 7.34 -4.25 4.81
CA VAL A 77 7.09 -2.80 4.66
C VAL A 77 8.34 -2.02 4.24
N THR A 78 9.54 -2.47 4.61
CA THR A 78 10.81 -1.90 4.13
C THR A 78 10.92 -2.09 2.62
N ASP A 79 10.56 -3.29 2.14
CA ASP A 79 10.53 -3.62 0.73
C ASP A 79 9.52 -2.76 -0.04
N TRP A 80 8.34 -2.51 0.52
CA TRP A 80 7.36 -1.61 -0.10
C TRP A 80 7.92 -0.20 -0.34
N ILE A 81 8.64 0.36 0.65
CA ILE A 81 9.32 1.66 0.52
C ILE A 81 10.40 1.60 -0.56
N ARG A 82 11.21 0.53 -0.57
CA ARG A 82 12.24 0.31 -1.60
C ARG A 82 11.63 0.24 -3.00
N TYR A 83 10.54 -0.49 -3.18
CA TYR A 83 9.81 -0.56 -4.45
C TYR A 83 9.24 0.80 -4.85
N ALA A 84 8.74 1.58 -3.89
CA ALA A 84 8.22 2.92 -4.14
C ALA A 84 9.30 3.86 -4.70
N HIS A 85 10.54 3.78 -4.21
CA HIS A 85 11.67 4.52 -4.79
C HIS A 85 12.04 4.08 -6.20
N GLN A 86 11.71 2.85 -6.59
CA GLN A 86 11.92 2.32 -7.94
C GLN A 86 10.77 2.67 -8.89
N SER A 87 9.65 3.20 -8.38
CA SER A 87 8.58 3.71 -9.23
C SER A 87 9.15 4.78 -10.16
N ARG A 88 9.04 4.54 -11.47
CA ARG A 88 9.45 5.53 -12.46
C ARG A 88 8.66 6.79 -12.15
N SER A 89 9.35 7.92 -11.98
CA SER A 89 8.66 9.21 -11.98
C SER A 89 7.89 9.28 -13.30
N LEU A 90 6.57 9.16 -13.27
CA LEU A 90 5.73 9.63 -14.35
C LEU A 90 5.91 11.15 -14.34
N LYS A 91 7.00 11.64 -14.94
CA LYS A 91 7.02 12.99 -15.49
C LYS A 91 5.91 12.97 -16.53
N ALA A 92 4.82 13.64 -16.21
CA ALA A 92 3.75 13.90 -17.16
C ALA A 92 4.40 14.36 -18.47
N ALA A 93 4.15 13.60 -19.54
CA ALA A 93 4.58 13.93 -20.89
C ALA A 93 3.66 14.99 -21.50
#